data_AF-A0A246SP71-F1
#
_entry.id   AF-A0A246SP71-F1
#
_cell.length_a   1.000
_cell.length_b   1.000
_cell.length_c   1.000
_cell.angle_alpha   90.00
_cell.angle_beta   90.00
_cell.angle_gamma   90.00
#
_symmetry.space_group_name_H-M   'P 1'
#
loop_
_entity.id
_entity.type
_entity.pdbx_description
1 polymer ?
#
loop_
_entity_poly.entity_id
_entity_poly.type
_entity_poly.pdbx_seq_one_letter_code
_entity_poly.pdbx_strand_id
1 'polypeptide(L)'
;MNEQTAEPNKAPEPLKVQPPARPPRVPVFNLPPALFFSLCLLAVIYLVQAFLLPDDAVEWLLFTFGFVPARYVIPLSQQGPELFWTPITYSLLHGSVEHIAFNALWLMAFGAPVVRRIGTLRFVLFWIFSSVASAALHTALNWGDISLLIGASGVISGLMGAACRFAFPAERRPMLPAHLNARLSIFEALKSRTVVIFMLFWLFGNALIAVGIPLVGDGSQEIAWDAHIGGFVFGFFLFSLFDRAPPRPSVEPAEAEKDVLQS
;
A
#
# COMPACT_ATOMS: atom_id res chain seq x y z
N MET A 1 -29.93 24.30 78.28
CA MET A 1 -30.18 22.95 77.73
C MET A 1 -30.62 23.16 76.29
N ASN A 2 -29.73 22.92 75.33
CA ASN A 2 -30.02 22.81 73.89
C ASN A 2 -28.82 22.07 73.29
N GLU A 3 -28.93 20.74 73.21
CA GLU A 3 -27.97 19.88 72.51
C GLU A 3 -28.22 20.02 71.00
N GLN A 4 -27.26 20.61 70.29
CA GLN A 4 -27.16 20.49 68.84
C GLN A 4 -26.47 19.16 68.53
N THR A 5 -27.25 18.16 68.17
CA THR A 5 -26.75 16.90 67.61
C THR A 5 -26.13 17.15 66.24
N ALA A 6 -24.81 17.03 66.14
CA ALA A 6 -24.08 17.03 64.88
C ALA A 6 -24.37 15.74 64.10
N GLU A 7 -24.80 15.85 62.85
CA GLU A 7 -24.93 14.68 61.96
C GLU A 7 -23.55 14.07 61.63
N PRO A 8 -23.44 12.74 61.55
CA PRO A 8 -22.19 12.09 61.17
C PRO A 8 -21.88 12.31 59.68
N ASN A 9 -20.68 12.81 59.42
CA ASN A 9 -20.12 13.03 58.08
C ASN A 9 -20.23 11.76 57.23
N LYS A 10 -21.11 11.78 56.23
CA LYS A 10 -21.36 10.65 55.32
C LYS A 10 -20.18 10.54 54.36
N ALA A 11 -19.43 9.44 54.45
CA ALA A 11 -18.28 9.20 53.57
C ALA A 11 -18.69 9.31 52.08
N PRO A 12 -17.89 9.97 51.22
CA PRO A 12 -18.20 10.09 49.80
C PRO A 12 -18.31 8.70 49.16
N GLU A 13 -19.42 8.50 48.44
CA GLU A 13 -19.71 7.26 47.73
C GLU A 13 -18.60 7.01 46.68
N PRO A 14 -18.02 5.80 46.61
CA PRO A 14 -16.95 5.53 45.64
C PRO A 14 -17.49 5.71 44.22
N LEU A 15 -16.83 6.58 43.45
CA LEU A 15 -17.09 6.80 42.02
C LEU A 15 -17.18 5.44 41.31
N LYS A 16 -18.37 5.10 40.81
CA LYS A 16 -18.59 3.95 39.93
C LYS A 16 -17.85 4.20 38.63
N VAL A 17 -16.60 3.73 38.55
CA VAL A 17 -15.84 3.70 37.30
C VAL A 17 -16.55 2.74 36.36
N GLN A 18 -17.32 3.30 35.40
CA GLN A 18 -17.91 2.49 34.34
C GLN A 18 -16.77 1.90 33.51
N PRO A 19 -16.78 0.58 33.23
CA PRO A 19 -15.79 -0.01 32.35
C PRO A 19 -15.83 0.69 30.99
N PRO A 20 -14.69 0.94 30.34
CA PRO A 20 -14.65 1.60 29.05
C PRO A 20 -15.54 0.84 28.06
N ALA A 21 -16.39 1.58 27.34
CA ALA A 21 -17.25 1.02 26.31
C ALA A 21 -16.42 0.18 25.33
N ARG A 22 -16.87 -1.05 25.04
CA ARG A 22 -16.20 -1.91 24.05
C ARG A 22 -16.11 -1.14 22.72
N PRO A 23 -14.93 -1.08 22.09
CA PRO A 23 -14.81 -0.39 20.82
C PRO A 23 -15.77 -1.02 19.80
N PRO A 24 -16.46 -0.21 18.98
CA PRO A 24 -17.38 -0.73 17.98
C PRO A 24 -16.64 -1.72 17.07
N ARG A 25 -17.29 -2.86 16.78
CA ARG A 25 -16.75 -3.87 15.87
C ARG A 25 -16.64 -3.27 14.48
N VAL A 26 -15.46 -2.76 14.12
CA VAL A 26 -15.16 -2.36 12.76
C VAL A 26 -15.05 -3.62 11.90
N PRO A 27 -15.79 -3.73 10.79
CA PRO A 27 -15.68 -4.87 9.88
C PRO A 27 -14.23 -5.03 9.42
N VAL A 28 -13.73 -6.27 9.45
CA VAL A 28 -12.37 -6.63 9.03
C VAL A 28 -12.10 -6.25 7.57
N PHE A 29 -13.15 -6.12 6.75
CA PHE A 29 -13.09 -5.84 5.32
C PHE A 29 -13.59 -4.44 4.91
N ASN A 30 -13.38 -3.39 5.72
CA ASN A 30 -13.70 -2.04 5.27
C ASN A 30 -12.63 -1.48 4.31
N LEU A 31 -12.43 -2.07 3.13
CA LEU A 31 -11.44 -1.60 2.16
C LEU A 31 -11.79 -0.17 1.67
N PRO A 32 -10.79 0.72 1.50
CA PRO A 32 -11.04 2.02 0.86
C PRO A 32 -11.67 1.84 -0.52
N PRO A 33 -12.67 2.66 -0.93
CA PRO A 33 -13.38 2.46 -2.19
C PRO A 33 -12.46 2.36 -3.40
N ALA A 34 -11.44 3.22 -3.50
CA ALA A 34 -10.47 3.18 -4.60
C ALA A 34 -9.74 1.84 -4.69
N LEU A 35 -9.37 1.26 -3.54
CA LEU A 35 -8.69 -0.03 -3.49
C LEU A 35 -9.62 -1.17 -3.90
N PHE A 36 -10.87 -1.14 -3.43
CA PHE A 36 -11.89 -2.10 -3.83
C PHE A 36 -12.12 -2.07 -5.34
N PHE A 37 -12.31 -0.89 -5.93
CA PHE A 37 -12.51 -0.76 -7.37
C PHE A 37 -11.28 -1.20 -8.18
N SER A 38 -10.06 -0.94 -7.69
CA SER A 38 -8.84 -1.47 -8.32
C SER A 38 -8.83 -3.00 -8.30
N LEU A 39 -9.15 -3.64 -7.17
CA LEU A 39 -9.23 -5.10 -7.08
C LEU A 39 -10.29 -5.68 -8.04
N CYS A 40 -11.47 -5.05 -8.10
CA CYS A 40 -12.51 -5.44 -9.05
C CYS A 40 -12.06 -5.28 -10.50
N LEU A 41 -11.38 -4.18 -10.83
CA LEU A 41 -10.86 -3.94 -12.17
C LEU A 41 -9.85 -5.01 -12.58
N LEU A 42 -8.87 -5.31 -11.72
CA LEU A 42 -7.90 -6.38 -11.97
C LEU A 42 -8.58 -7.73 -12.17
N ALA A 43 -9.55 -8.06 -11.32
CA ALA A 43 -10.29 -9.31 -11.39
C ALA A 43 -11.11 -9.40 -12.69
N VAL A 44 -11.81 -8.33 -13.09
CA VAL A 44 -12.59 -8.30 -14.33
C VAL A 44 -11.68 -8.47 -15.55
N ILE A 45 -10.57 -7.74 -15.62
CA ILE A 45 -9.60 -7.86 -16.72
C ILE A 45 -9.12 -9.31 -16.83
N TYR A 46 -8.72 -9.91 -15.70
CA TYR A 46 -8.24 -11.29 -15.67
C TYR A 46 -9.32 -12.30 -16.06
N LEU A 47 -10.55 -12.17 -15.56
CA LEU A 47 -11.65 -13.08 -15.88
C LEU A 47 -12.03 -12.99 -17.36
N VAL A 48 -12.03 -11.79 -17.94
CA VAL A 48 -12.26 -11.60 -19.38
C VAL A 48 -11.14 -12.30 -20.18
N GLN A 49 -9.88 -12.06 -19.81
CA GLN A 49 -8.73 -12.70 -20.43
C GLN A 49 -8.79 -14.24 -20.34
N ALA A 50 -9.13 -14.78 -19.18
CA ALA A 50 -9.04 -16.21 -18.92
C ALA A 50 -10.24 -17.03 -19.44
N PHE A 51 -11.42 -16.43 -19.56
CA PHE A 51 -12.66 -17.19 -19.83
C PHE A 51 -13.48 -16.69 -21.01
N LEU A 52 -13.28 -15.45 -21.47
CA LEU A 52 -14.12 -14.84 -22.51
C LEU A 52 -13.38 -14.64 -23.84
N LEU A 53 -12.06 -14.45 -23.80
CA LEU A 53 -11.26 -14.22 -25.01
C LEU A 53 -10.71 -15.53 -25.57
N PRO A 54 -10.68 -15.69 -26.91
CA PRO A 54 -9.91 -16.75 -27.55
C PRO A 54 -8.40 -16.49 -27.42
N ASP A 55 -7.59 -17.54 -27.59
CA ASP A 55 -6.14 -17.51 -27.34
C ASP A 55 -5.41 -16.41 -28.14
N ASP A 56 -5.79 -16.20 -29.41
CA ASP A 56 -5.23 -15.16 -30.28
C ASP A 56 -5.56 -13.74 -29.77
N ALA A 57 -6.76 -13.53 -29.24
CA ALA A 57 -7.14 -12.26 -28.63
C ALA A 57 -6.41 -12.03 -27.29
N VAL A 58 -6.12 -13.09 -26.53
CA VAL A 58 -5.29 -13.00 -25.32
C VAL A 58 -3.86 -12.62 -25.67
N GLU A 59 -3.25 -13.27 -26.66
CA GLU A 59 -1.91 -12.93 -27.13
C GLU A 59 -1.85 -11.47 -27.61
N TRP A 60 -2.83 -11.04 -28.40
CA TRP A 60 -2.94 -9.65 -28.83
C TRP A 60 -3.07 -8.68 -27.65
N LEU A 61 -3.91 -8.99 -26.66
CA LEU A 61 -4.08 -8.17 -25.46
C LEU A 61 -2.77 -8.04 -24.68
N LEU A 62 -2.08 -9.16 -24.44
CA LEU A 62 -0.81 -9.19 -23.73
C LEU A 62 0.28 -8.42 -24.48
N PHE A 63 0.39 -8.59 -25.79
CA PHE A 63 1.34 -7.85 -26.61
C PHE A 63 1.06 -6.33 -26.66
N THR A 64 -0.21 -5.96 -26.71
CA THR A 64 -0.65 -4.56 -26.86
C THR A 64 -0.58 -3.79 -25.54
N PHE A 65 -0.85 -4.43 -24.41
CA PHE A 65 -0.98 -3.77 -23.11
C PHE A 65 0.09 -4.19 -22.09
N GLY A 66 0.81 -5.28 -22.33
CA GLY A 66 1.98 -5.67 -21.55
C GLY A 66 3.22 -4.87 -21.95
N PHE A 67 4.19 -4.80 -21.03
CA PHE A 67 5.37 -3.99 -21.23
C PHE A 67 6.53 -4.84 -21.75
N VAL A 68 7.20 -4.36 -22.81
CA VAL A 68 8.33 -5.06 -23.44
C VAL A 68 9.48 -4.06 -23.66
N PRO A 69 10.66 -4.26 -23.04
CA PRO A 69 11.80 -3.35 -23.19
C PRO A 69 12.26 -3.13 -24.63
N ALA A 70 12.14 -4.14 -25.51
CA ALA A 70 12.49 -4.04 -26.92
C ALA A 70 11.78 -2.89 -27.67
N ARG A 71 10.64 -2.41 -27.19
CA ARG A 71 9.95 -1.25 -27.80
C ARG A 71 10.78 0.03 -27.78
N TYR A 72 11.78 0.14 -26.89
CA TYR A 72 12.65 1.32 -26.82
C TYR A 72 13.88 1.26 -27.74
N VAL A 73 14.14 0.11 -28.37
CA VAL A 73 15.22 -0.03 -29.38
C VAL A 73 14.71 -0.09 -30.81
N ILE A 74 13.43 -0.42 -31.00
CA ILE A 74 12.78 -0.43 -32.31
C ILE A 74 12.47 1.02 -32.72
N PRO A 75 12.82 1.46 -33.94
CA PRO A 75 12.45 2.80 -34.42
C PRO A 75 10.94 3.01 -34.42
N LEU A 76 10.46 4.21 -34.03
CA LEU A 76 9.03 4.53 -33.98
C LEU A 76 8.31 4.32 -35.34
N SER A 77 9.03 4.44 -36.45
CA SER A 77 8.48 4.17 -37.79
C SER A 77 8.20 2.70 -38.07
N GLN A 78 8.68 1.78 -37.22
CA GLN A 78 8.61 0.32 -37.41
C GLN A 78 7.76 -0.37 -36.33
N GLN A 79 7.06 0.39 -35.48
CA GLN A 79 6.21 -0.15 -34.42
C GLN A 79 4.93 0.66 -34.25
N GLY A 80 3.96 0.09 -33.54
CA GLY A 80 2.76 0.78 -33.10
C GLY A 80 3.03 1.76 -31.94
N PRO A 81 2.00 2.49 -31.49
CA PRO A 81 2.15 3.48 -30.43
C PRO A 81 2.17 2.88 -29.02
N GLU A 82 2.27 1.55 -28.86
CA GLU A 82 2.10 0.91 -27.56
C GLU A 82 3.14 1.33 -26.52
N LEU A 83 4.32 1.78 -26.96
CA LEU A 83 5.38 2.29 -26.07
C LEU A 83 4.90 3.42 -25.13
N PHE A 84 3.82 4.11 -25.47
CA PHE A 84 3.31 5.26 -24.70
C PHE A 84 2.41 4.85 -23.52
N TRP A 85 1.68 3.73 -23.63
CA TRP A 85 0.74 3.30 -22.58
C TRP A 85 1.19 2.04 -21.83
N THR A 86 1.98 1.19 -22.47
CA THR A 86 2.49 -0.05 -21.87
C THR A 86 3.28 0.15 -20.58
N PRO A 87 4.00 1.27 -20.30
CA PRO A 87 4.59 1.54 -18.98
C PRO A 87 3.58 1.65 -17.82
N ILE A 88 2.29 1.72 -18.13
CA ILE A 88 1.20 1.83 -17.17
C ILE A 88 0.32 0.58 -17.23
N THR A 89 -0.15 0.21 -18.42
CA THR A 89 -1.19 -0.82 -18.58
C THR A 89 -0.74 -2.21 -18.20
N TYR A 90 0.56 -2.51 -18.27
CA TYR A 90 1.09 -3.80 -17.87
C TYR A 90 0.74 -4.16 -16.43
N SER A 91 0.63 -3.15 -15.57
CA SER A 91 0.33 -3.30 -14.15
C SER A 91 -1.09 -3.77 -13.87
N LEU A 92 -1.94 -3.84 -14.90
CA LEU A 92 -3.33 -4.28 -14.81
C LEU A 92 -3.54 -5.74 -15.28
N LEU A 93 -2.59 -6.28 -16.04
CA LEU A 93 -2.65 -7.61 -16.62
C LEU A 93 -2.10 -8.66 -15.65
N HIS A 94 -2.64 -9.88 -15.70
CA HIS A 94 -2.16 -11.00 -14.90
C HIS A 94 -2.18 -12.27 -15.74
N GLY A 95 -1.16 -13.10 -15.57
CA GLY A 95 -1.00 -14.29 -16.38
C GLY A 95 -1.53 -15.59 -15.75
N SER A 96 -1.88 -15.59 -14.46
CA SER A 96 -2.43 -16.78 -13.78
C SER A 96 -3.29 -16.40 -12.56
N VAL A 97 -4.06 -17.37 -12.05
CA VAL A 97 -4.92 -17.19 -10.86
C VAL A 97 -4.06 -16.94 -9.63
N GLU A 98 -2.97 -17.67 -9.47
CA GLU A 98 -2.05 -17.56 -8.34
C GLU A 98 -1.38 -16.19 -8.34
N HIS A 99 -1.00 -15.68 -9.51
CA HIS A 99 -0.38 -14.37 -9.67
C HIS A 99 -1.35 -13.25 -9.24
N ILE A 100 -2.59 -13.24 -9.74
CA ILE A 100 -3.57 -12.21 -9.33
C ILE A 100 -3.98 -12.35 -7.86
N ALA A 101 -4.15 -13.58 -7.35
CA ALA A 101 -4.52 -13.80 -5.95
C ALA A 101 -3.44 -13.29 -5.00
N PHE A 102 -2.17 -13.55 -5.30
CA PHE A 102 -1.05 -13.03 -4.52
C PHE A 102 -0.98 -11.51 -4.57
N ASN A 103 -1.10 -10.92 -5.77
CA ASN A 103 -1.12 -9.47 -5.91
C ASN A 103 -2.30 -8.84 -5.16
N ALA A 104 -3.50 -9.44 -5.21
CA ALA A 104 -4.66 -8.96 -4.48
C ALA A 104 -4.43 -8.96 -2.96
N LEU A 105 -3.84 -10.02 -2.40
CA LEU A 105 -3.52 -10.13 -0.99
C LEU A 105 -2.60 -8.99 -0.52
N TRP A 106 -1.48 -8.79 -1.23
CA TRP A 106 -0.52 -7.74 -0.87
C TRP A 106 -1.02 -6.34 -1.17
N LEU A 107 -1.81 -6.16 -2.24
CA LEU A 107 -2.48 -4.91 -2.54
C LEU A 107 -3.47 -4.54 -1.44
N MET A 108 -4.23 -5.49 -0.89
CA MET A 108 -5.07 -5.23 0.28
C MET A 108 -4.25 -4.85 1.51
N ALA A 109 -3.17 -5.59 1.81
CA ALA A 109 -2.34 -5.39 2.98
C ALA A 109 -1.66 -4.00 3.00
N PHE A 110 -1.05 -3.60 1.89
CA PHE A 110 -0.27 -2.36 1.80
C PHE A 110 -1.01 -1.20 1.14
N GLY A 111 -1.93 -1.48 0.23
CA GLY A 111 -2.76 -0.46 -0.40
C GLY A 111 -3.74 0.17 0.59
N ALA A 112 -4.34 -0.60 1.49
CA ALA A 112 -5.33 -0.06 2.43
C ALA A 112 -4.78 1.10 3.30
N PRO A 113 -3.64 0.98 4.00
CA PRO A 113 -3.10 2.08 4.78
C PRO A 113 -2.65 3.26 3.90
N VAL A 114 -2.09 3.01 2.72
CA VAL A 114 -1.64 4.08 1.80
C VAL A 114 -2.82 4.87 1.23
N VAL A 115 -3.85 4.19 0.71
CA VAL A 115 -5.04 4.82 0.12
C VAL A 115 -5.80 5.64 1.16
N ARG A 116 -5.95 5.15 2.40
CA ARG A 116 -6.57 5.93 3.49
C ARG A 116 -5.81 7.22 3.77
N ARG A 117 -4.49 7.19 3.63
CA ARG A 117 -3.60 8.33 3.91
C ARG A 117 -3.63 9.37 2.81
N ILE A 118 -3.50 8.95 1.55
CA ILE A 118 -3.34 9.88 0.41
C ILE A 118 -4.65 10.16 -0.34
N GLY A 119 -5.68 9.34 -0.12
CA GLY A 119 -6.97 9.40 -0.80
C GLY A 119 -6.92 8.94 -2.26
N THR A 120 -8.09 8.87 -2.90
CA THR A 120 -8.29 8.27 -4.23
C THR A 120 -7.42 8.89 -5.32
N LEU A 121 -7.47 10.21 -5.52
CA LEU A 121 -6.76 10.87 -6.62
C LEU A 121 -5.24 10.63 -6.54
N ARG A 122 -4.65 10.79 -5.36
CA ARG A 122 -3.21 10.60 -5.17
C ARG A 122 -2.83 9.12 -5.26
N PHE A 123 -3.71 8.21 -4.88
CA PHE A 123 -3.51 6.77 -5.10
C PHE A 123 -3.45 6.41 -6.58
N VAL A 124 -4.35 6.95 -7.41
CA VAL A 124 -4.31 6.73 -8.86
C VAL A 124 -3.02 7.29 -9.47
N LEU A 125 -2.61 8.51 -9.09
CA LEU A 125 -1.32 9.06 -9.53
C LEU A 125 -0.14 8.23 -9.03
N PHE A 126 -0.17 7.77 -7.77
CA PHE A 126 0.87 6.91 -7.20
C PHE A 126 0.96 5.58 -7.96
N TRP A 127 -0.17 4.98 -8.35
CA TRP A 127 -0.20 3.77 -9.19
C TRP A 127 0.53 4.00 -10.51
N ILE A 128 0.16 5.06 -11.23
CA ILE A 128 0.74 5.40 -12.55
C ILE A 128 2.24 5.67 -12.43
N PHE A 129 2.67 6.52 -11.50
CA PHE A 129 4.09 6.85 -11.38
C PHE A 129 4.92 5.69 -10.85
N SER A 130 4.36 4.86 -9.96
CA SER A 130 5.05 3.65 -9.48
C SER A 130 5.16 2.61 -10.60
N SER A 131 4.14 2.42 -11.43
CA SER A 131 4.21 1.46 -12.55
C SER A 131 5.26 1.90 -13.56
N VAL A 132 5.32 3.20 -13.88
CA VAL A 132 6.32 3.79 -14.76
C VAL A 132 7.72 3.66 -14.18
N ALA A 133 7.92 3.91 -12.88
CA ALA A 133 9.22 3.75 -12.23
C ALA A 133 9.69 2.28 -12.23
N SER A 134 8.77 1.34 -11.99
CA SER A 134 9.03 -0.10 -12.12
C SER A 134 9.44 -0.48 -13.55
N ALA A 135 8.68 -0.04 -14.56
CA ALA A 135 8.98 -0.29 -15.96
C ALA A 135 10.31 0.34 -16.39
N ALA A 136 10.61 1.55 -15.93
CA ALA A 136 11.85 2.25 -16.23
C ALA A 136 13.08 1.52 -15.68
N LEU A 137 13.03 1.02 -14.43
CA LEU A 137 14.15 0.23 -13.89
C LEU A 137 14.29 -1.10 -14.62
N HIS A 138 13.18 -1.79 -14.90
CA HIS A 138 13.18 -3.04 -15.65
C HIS A 138 13.80 -2.86 -17.05
N THR A 139 13.42 -1.82 -17.79
CA THR A 139 14.02 -1.51 -19.10
C THR A 139 15.49 -1.12 -18.99
N ALA A 140 15.89 -0.39 -17.95
CA ALA A 140 17.29 -0.01 -17.77
C ALA A 140 18.20 -1.23 -17.57
N LEU A 141 17.68 -2.32 -16.98
CA LEU A 141 18.43 -3.55 -16.72
C LEU A 141 18.30 -4.60 -17.85
N ASN A 142 17.20 -4.59 -18.60
CA ASN A 142 16.91 -5.54 -19.69
C ASN A 142 16.75 -4.80 -21.03
N TRP A 143 17.69 -3.90 -21.33
CA TRP A 143 17.58 -3.03 -22.50
C TRP A 143 17.55 -3.84 -23.81
N GLY A 144 16.46 -3.68 -24.58
CA GLY A 144 16.27 -4.40 -25.85
C GLY A 144 15.72 -5.83 -25.70
N ASP A 145 15.46 -6.29 -24.48
CA ASP A 145 14.93 -7.62 -24.21
C ASP A 145 13.45 -7.75 -24.63
N ILE A 146 13.05 -8.96 -25.06
CA ILE A 146 11.69 -9.26 -25.54
C ILE A 146 10.78 -9.86 -24.46
N SER A 147 11.26 -9.96 -23.23
CA SER A 147 10.49 -10.39 -22.06
C SER A 147 9.26 -9.53 -21.87
N LEU A 148 8.15 -10.21 -21.56
CA LEU A 148 6.87 -9.60 -21.30
C LEU A 148 6.71 -9.35 -19.80
N LEU A 149 6.72 -8.09 -19.42
CA LEU A 149 6.38 -7.65 -18.08
C LEU A 149 4.86 -7.45 -17.98
N ILE A 150 4.22 -8.15 -17.03
CA ILE A 150 2.83 -7.95 -16.61
C ILE A 150 2.69 -8.10 -15.09
N GLY A 151 1.67 -7.50 -14.51
CA GLY A 151 1.33 -7.67 -13.09
C GLY A 151 1.44 -6.40 -12.25
N ALA A 152 0.57 -6.28 -11.25
CA ALA A 152 0.52 -5.14 -10.35
C ALA A 152 1.68 -5.10 -9.33
N SER A 153 2.56 -6.09 -9.31
CA SER A 153 3.57 -6.31 -8.27
C SER A 153 4.59 -5.18 -8.13
N GLY A 154 4.93 -4.49 -9.22
CA GLY A 154 5.74 -3.27 -9.19
C GLY A 154 5.07 -2.14 -8.42
N VAL A 155 3.79 -1.89 -8.68
CA VAL A 155 2.98 -0.89 -7.95
C VAL A 155 2.82 -1.28 -6.48
N ILE A 156 2.56 -2.56 -6.20
CA ILE A 156 2.44 -3.09 -4.85
C ILE A 156 3.76 -2.89 -4.09
N SER A 157 4.90 -3.11 -4.74
CA SER A 157 6.22 -2.83 -4.16
C SER A 157 6.40 -1.34 -3.84
N GLY A 158 5.87 -0.45 -4.69
CA GLY A 158 5.79 0.98 -4.35
C GLY A 158 4.93 1.26 -3.13
N LEU A 159 3.77 0.61 -3.00
CA LEU A 159 2.93 0.75 -1.81
C LEU A 159 3.64 0.22 -0.54
N MET A 160 4.41 -0.86 -0.64
CA MET A 160 5.27 -1.37 0.44
C MET A 160 6.34 -0.34 0.83
N GLY A 161 7.07 0.21 -0.16
CA GLY A 161 8.07 1.25 0.07
C GLY A 161 7.48 2.51 0.72
N ALA A 162 6.29 2.94 0.29
CA ALA A 162 5.55 4.02 0.92
C ALA A 162 5.16 3.68 2.37
N ALA A 163 4.63 2.47 2.61
CA ALA A 163 4.22 2.00 3.93
C ALA A 163 5.41 1.96 4.92
N CYS A 164 6.63 1.64 4.47
CA CYS A 164 7.84 1.74 5.30
C CYS A 164 8.03 3.12 5.96
N ARG A 165 7.47 4.18 5.37
CA ARG A 165 7.62 5.56 5.85
C ARG A 165 6.64 5.92 6.96
N PHE A 166 5.61 5.11 7.25
CA PHE A 166 4.60 5.48 8.26
C PHE A 166 3.82 4.30 8.88
N ALA A 167 3.70 3.16 8.20
CA ALA A 167 2.83 2.07 8.63
C ALA A 167 3.40 1.23 9.79
N PHE A 168 4.72 1.29 10.01
CA PHE A 168 5.40 0.58 11.09
C PHE A 168 5.74 1.54 12.24
N PRO A 169 5.00 1.51 13.36
CA PRO A 169 5.27 2.39 14.48
C PRO A 169 6.63 2.08 15.11
N ALA A 170 7.31 3.11 15.62
CA ALA A 170 8.45 2.90 16.51
C ALA A 170 7.97 2.21 17.79
N GLU A 171 8.81 1.34 18.36
CA GLU A 171 8.52 0.61 19.60
C GLU A 171 7.96 1.58 20.66
N ARG A 172 6.83 1.19 21.29
CA ARG A 172 6.14 1.87 22.43
C ARG A 172 5.04 2.90 22.13
N ARG A 173 4.53 3.03 20.90
CA ARG A 173 3.32 3.86 20.65
C ARG A 173 2.03 3.02 20.69
N PRO A 174 0.92 3.53 21.27
CA PRO A 174 -0.39 2.88 21.17
C PRO A 174 -0.75 2.66 19.69
N MET A 175 -1.40 1.52 19.38
CA MET A 175 -1.77 1.13 18.02
C MET A 175 -2.84 2.06 17.46
N LEU A 176 -2.43 3.24 17.00
CA LEU A 176 -3.24 4.05 16.08
C LEU A 176 -3.35 3.30 14.74
N PRO A 177 -4.46 3.46 14.00
CA PRO A 177 -4.53 3.02 12.62
C PRO A 177 -3.30 3.49 11.83
N ALA A 178 -2.62 2.58 11.14
CA ALA A 178 -1.32 2.82 10.51
C ALA A 178 -1.25 4.12 9.69
N HIS A 179 -2.33 4.44 8.96
CA HIS A 179 -2.42 5.64 8.12
C HIS A 179 -2.34 6.97 8.88
N LEU A 180 -2.60 6.99 10.19
CA LEU A 180 -2.56 8.18 11.05
C LEU A 180 -1.19 8.43 11.70
N ASN A 181 -0.26 7.49 11.58
CA ASN A 181 1.08 7.64 12.15
C ASN A 181 1.83 8.82 11.52
N ALA A 182 2.77 9.42 12.26
CA ALA A 182 3.67 10.41 11.68
C ALA A 182 4.50 9.77 10.57
N ARG A 183 4.68 10.48 9.45
CA ARG A 183 5.62 10.06 8.41
C ARG A 183 7.04 10.21 8.95
N LEU A 184 7.80 9.13 8.97
CA LEU A 184 9.24 9.15 9.24
C LEU A 184 9.95 9.96 8.14
N SER A 185 11.13 10.52 8.40
CA SER A 185 12.12 10.92 7.39
C SER A 185 12.87 9.70 6.88
N ILE A 186 13.56 9.80 5.73
CA ILE A 186 14.27 8.66 5.13
C ILE A 186 15.26 8.06 6.14
N PHE A 187 16.00 8.92 6.84
CA PHE A 187 16.95 8.52 7.88
C PHE A 187 16.29 7.86 9.07
N GLU A 188 15.14 8.34 9.54
CA GLU A 188 14.40 7.70 10.63
C GLU A 188 13.88 6.31 10.24
N ALA A 189 13.39 6.15 9.00
CA ALA A 189 12.96 4.85 8.49
C ALA A 189 14.15 3.86 8.41
N LEU A 190 15.31 4.30 7.92
CA LEU A 190 16.51 3.45 7.85
C LEU A 190 17.14 3.14 9.22
N LYS A 191 16.83 3.93 10.26
CA LYS A 191 17.22 3.63 11.65
C LYS A 191 16.21 2.74 12.38
N SER A 192 14.99 2.59 11.85
CA SER A 192 13.95 1.77 12.45
C SER A 192 14.24 0.29 12.23
N ARG A 193 14.44 -0.45 13.32
CA ARG A 193 14.68 -1.90 13.29
C ARG A 193 13.58 -2.64 12.54
N THR A 194 12.31 -2.30 12.78
CA THR A 194 11.17 -2.93 12.13
C THR A 194 11.17 -2.71 10.62
N VAL A 195 11.44 -1.48 10.18
CA VAL A 195 11.48 -1.15 8.74
C VAL A 195 12.63 -1.85 8.05
N VAL A 196 13.83 -1.84 8.65
CA VAL A 196 15.01 -2.52 8.09
C VAL A 196 14.77 -4.03 7.99
N ILE A 197 14.24 -4.67 9.05
CA ILE A 197 13.91 -6.09 9.01
C ILE A 197 12.92 -6.39 7.89
N PHE A 198 11.85 -5.60 7.76
CA PHE A 198 10.89 -5.76 6.67
C PHE A 198 11.56 -5.62 5.29
N MET A 199 12.39 -4.59 5.09
CA MET A 199 13.13 -4.37 3.83
C MET A 199 14.05 -5.54 3.50
N LEU A 200 14.75 -6.10 4.50
CA LEU A 200 15.63 -7.25 4.31
C LEU A 200 14.85 -8.51 3.94
N PHE A 201 13.73 -8.79 4.61
CA PHE A 201 12.87 -9.93 4.25
C PHE A 201 12.27 -9.79 2.85
N TRP A 202 11.80 -8.58 2.52
CA TRP A 202 11.28 -8.28 1.20
C TRP A 202 12.36 -8.45 0.12
N LEU A 203 13.56 -7.91 0.35
CA LEU A 203 14.70 -8.05 -0.58
C LEU A 203 15.14 -9.50 -0.73
N PHE A 204 15.15 -10.27 0.37
CA PHE A 204 15.46 -11.69 0.34
C PHE A 204 14.44 -12.47 -0.51
N GLY A 205 13.14 -12.24 -0.31
CA GLY A 205 12.11 -12.82 -1.17
C GLY A 205 12.30 -12.42 -2.64
N ASN A 206 12.59 -11.15 -2.91
CA ASN A 206 12.86 -10.68 -4.26
C ASN A 206 14.11 -11.34 -4.89
N ALA A 207 15.15 -11.59 -4.10
CA ALA A 207 16.36 -12.28 -4.55
C ALA A 207 16.10 -13.76 -4.86
N LEU A 208 15.23 -14.44 -4.10
CA LEU A 208 14.81 -15.82 -4.43
C LEU A 208 14.13 -15.89 -5.80
N ILE A 209 13.24 -14.93 -6.09
CA ILE A 209 12.61 -14.80 -7.40
C ILE A 209 13.68 -14.60 -8.49
N ALA A 210 14.65 -13.71 -8.25
CA ALA A 210 15.71 -13.41 -9.20
C ALA A 210 16.57 -14.64 -9.58
N VAL A 211 16.73 -15.60 -8.67
CA VAL A 211 17.47 -16.86 -8.93
C VAL A 211 16.57 -18.00 -9.40
N GLY A 212 15.32 -17.73 -9.76
CA GLY A 212 14.38 -18.71 -10.30
C GLY A 212 13.71 -19.60 -9.26
N ILE A 213 13.74 -19.22 -7.97
CA ILE A 213 12.99 -19.92 -6.93
C ILE A 213 11.59 -19.27 -6.82
N PRO A 214 10.52 -19.93 -7.30
CA PRO A 214 9.18 -19.35 -7.23
C PRO A 214 8.72 -19.29 -5.77
N LEU A 215 8.25 -18.12 -5.34
CA LEU A 215 7.53 -17.97 -4.07
C LEU A 215 6.04 -18.31 -4.20
N VAL A 216 5.50 -18.27 -5.43
CA VAL A 216 4.09 -18.46 -5.76
C VAL A 216 3.99 -19.07 -7.17
N GLY A 217 3.05 -19.99 -7.37
CA GLY A 217 2.79 -20.62 -8.66
C GLY A 217 3.78 -21.73 -9.01
N ASP A 218 3.69 -22.22 -10.24
CA ASP A 218 4.49 -23.33 -10.78
C ASP A 218 5.83 -22.88 -11.39
N GLY A 219 6.14 -21.58 -11.34
CA GLY A 219 7.36 -21.01 -11.92
C GLY A 219 7.34 -20.84 -13.44
N SER A 220 6.19 -21.06 -14.10
CA SER A 220 6.05 -20.91 -15.55
C SER A 220 6.11 -19.45 -16.05
N GLN A 221 5.88 -18.47 -15.16
CA GLN A 221 6.00 -17.04 -15.45
C GLN A 221 7.21 -16.45 -14.76
N GLU A 222 8.11 -15.86 -15.54
CA GLU A 222 9.22 -15.07 -15.02
C GLU A 222 8.67 -13.82 -14.33
N ILE A 223 8.87 -13.74 -13.01
CA ILE A 223 8.47 -12.57 -12.23
C ILE A 223 9.65 -11.59 -12.23
N ALA A 224 9.42 -10.41 -12.80
CA ALA A 224 10.42 -9.34 -12.93
C ALA A 224 10.78 -8.71 -11.57
N TRP A 225 11.74 -9.33 -10.87
CA TRP A 225 12.25 -8.90 -9.57
C TRP A 225 12.78 -7.45 -9.57
N ASP A 226 13.29 -6.99 -10.69
CA ASP A 226 13.80 -5.63 -10.89
C ASP A 226 12.67 -4.59 -10.98
N ALA A 227 11.55 -4.91 -11.61
CA ALA A 227 10.36 -4.07 -11.58
C ALA A 227 9.87 -3.84 -10.15
N HIS A 228 9.99 -4.85 -9.27
CA HIS A 228 9.70 -4.70 -7.85
C HIS A 228 10.64 -3.70 -7.16
N ILE A 229 11.94 -3.77 -7.45
CA ILE A 229 12.93 -2.80 -6.93
C ILE A 229 12.57 -1.38 -7.36
N GLY A 230 12.23 -1.17 -8.64
CA GLY A 230 11.92 0.16 -9.18
C GLY A 230 10.72 0.78 -8.49
N GLY A 231 9.67 -0.01 -8.30
CA GLY A 231 8.47 0.40 -7.56
C GLY A 231 8.77 0.71 -6.10
N PHE A 232 9.47 -0.19 -5.40
CA PHE A 232 9.83 0.00 -3.99
C PHE A 232 10.64 1.28 -3.77
N VAL A 233 11.67 1.51 -4.59
CA VAL A 233 12.50 2.72 -4.53
C VAL A 233 11.65 3.96 -4.76
N PHE A 234 10.79 3.97 -5.79
CA PHE A 234 9.84 5.07 -6.01
C PHE A 234 8.99 5.35 -4.78
N GLY A 235 8.35 4.33 -4.22
CA GLY A 235 7.49 4.46 -3.06
C GLY A 235 8.25 4.96 -1.83
N PHE A 236 9.41 4.40 -1.53
CA PHE A 236 10.17 4.77 -0.34
C PHE A 236 10.68 6.21 -0.38
N PHE A 237 11.24 6.63 -1.52
CA PHE A 237 11.87 7.94 -1.66
C PHE A 237 10.88 9.06 -2.02
N LEU A 238 9.87 8.80 -2.85
CA LEU A 238 8.99 9.83 -3.39
C LEU A 238 7.59 9.88 -2.75
N PHE A 239 7.27 8.99 -1.81
CA PHE A 239 5.97 9.02 -1.10
C PHE A 239 5.64 10.38 -0.47
N SER A 240 6.64 11.17 -0.06
CA SER A 240 6.43 12.49 0.53
C SER A 240 5.67 13.46 -0.38
N LEU A 241 5.74 13.29 -1.70
CA LEU A 241 5.03 14.11 -2.71
C LEU A 241 3.52 13.80 -2.74
N PHE A 242 3.14 12.60 -2.31
CA PHE A 242 1.75 12.12 -2.27
C PHE A 242 1.14 12.22 -0.88
N ASP A 243 1.97 12.40 0.15
CA ASP A 243 1.50 12.37 1.52
C ASP A 243 0.58 13.56 1.85
N ARG A 244 -0.53 13.29 2.54
CA ARG A 244 -1.35 14.32 3.18
C ARG A 244 -1.01 14.26 4.66
N ALA A 245 -0.55 15.37 5.22
CA ALA A 245 -0.29 15.43 6.66
C ALA A 245 -1.54 14.97 7.43
N PRO A 246 -1.44 14.00 8.35
CA PRO A 246 -2.61 13.56 9.12
C PRO A 246 -3.17 14.76 9.90
N PRO A 247 -4.50 14.86 10.07
CA PRO A 247 -5.10 15.90 10.90
C PRO A 247 -4.47 15.87 12.29
N ARG A 248 -4.06 17.05 12.81
CA ARG A 248 -3.63 17.13 14.21
C ARG A 248 -4.83 16.75 15.09
N PRO A 249 -4.66 15.93 16.13
CA PRO A 249 -5.73 15.74 17.11
C PRO A 249 -6.19 17.11 17.60
N SER A 250 -7.49 17.37 17.57
CA SER A 250 -8.05 18.54 18.25
C SER A 250 -7.77 18.35 19.74
N VAL A 251 -6.82 19.11 20.27
CA VAL A 251 -6.70 19.27 21.71
C VAL A 251 -7.92 20.10 22.10
N GLU A 252 -9.01 19.44 22.52
CA GLU A 252 -10.03 20.14 23.29
C GLU A 252 -9.29 20.77 24.48
N PRO A 253 -9.37 22.10 24.68
CA PRO A 253 -8.85 22.70 25.89
C PRO A 253 -9.49 21.95 27.04
N ALA A 254 -8.66 21.41 27.95
CA ALA A 254 -9.17 20.94 29.24
C ALA A 254 -10.08 22.05 29.76
N GLU A 255 -11.35 21.72 30.05
CA GLU A 255 -12.27 22.63 30.69
C GLU A 255 -11.54 23.18 31.91
N ALA A 256 -11.07 24.42 31.78
CA ALA A 256 -10.36 25.11 32.82
C ALA A 256 -11.35 25.22 33.97
N GLU A 257 -11.13 24.40 34.99
CA GLU A 257 -11.42 24.63 36.40
C GLU A 257 -12.09 26.00 36.63
N LYS A 258 -13.42 26.04 36.45
CA LYS A 258 -14.25 27.22 36.71
C LYS A 258 -14.93 27.16 38.07
N ASP A 259 -14.37 26.41 39.02
CA ASP A 259 -15.07 26.11 40.28
C ASP A 259 -14.23 26.34 41.56
N VAL A 260 -13.30 27.32 41.55
CA VAL A 260 -12.50 27.65 42.75
C VAL A 260 -12.63 29.11 43.22
N LEU A 261 -13.49 29.96 42.64
CA LEU A 261 -13.63 31.35 43.12
C LEU A 261 -15.07 31.90 43.21
N GLN A 262 -16.08 31.04 43.41
CA GLN A 262 -17.44 31.48 43.78
C GLN A 262 -18.12 30.52 44.79
N SER A 263 -17.62 30.47 46.02
CA SER A 263 -18.42 30.10 47.21
C SER A 263 -17.74 30.54 48.49
#